data_AF-Q8DLU5-F1
#
_entry.id   AF-Q8DLU5-F1
#
_cell.length_a   1.000
_cell.length_b   1.000
_cell.length_c   1.000
_cell.angle_alpha   90.00
_cell.angle_beta   90.00
_cell.angle_gamma   90.00
#
_symmetry.space_group_name_H-M   'P 1'
#
loop_
_entity.id
_entity.type
_entity.pdbx_description
1 polymer ?
#
loop_
_entity_poly.entity_id
_entity_poly.type
_entity_poly.pdbx_seq_one_letter_code
_entity_poly.pdbx_strand_id
1 'polypeptide(L)'
;MSVVGSEVYPDWPMETLKAQAIAARSYALAHMFQPASRFFDLGNDERWQVYRGIETEWNTTQAAVQATRGIVLTKSGRIMISMYAATDDIVRDVFGGRGMSQTGAYELGKRGYNYLQILGTYYPGAGLSQIRTQ
;
A
#
# COMPACT_ATOMS: atom_id res chain seq x y z
N MET A 1 5.35 8.39 -5.52
CA MET A 1 4.80 8.56 -6.87
C MET A 1 3.82 7.44 -7.11
N SER A 2 2.56 7.67 -6.76
CA SER A 2 1.43 6.90 -7.27
C SER A 2 1.15 7.49 -8.65
N VAL A 3 1.48 6.77 -9.72
CA VAL A 3 1.25 7.26 -11.08
C VAL A 3 -0.10 6.71 -11.52
N VAL A 4 -1.05 7.62 -11.73
CA VAL A 4 -2.39 7.41 -12.30
C VAL A 4 -3.45 6.80 -11.35
N GLY A 5 -4.53 7.56 -11.16
CA GLY A 5 -5.85 7.20 -10.62
C GLY A 5 -5.92 6.08 -9.59
N SER A 6 -5.71 6.38 -8.31
CA SER A 6 -5.97 5.44 -7.21
C SER A 6 -7.48 5.31 -6.99
N GLU A 7 -8.16 4.52 -7.82
CA GLU A 7 -9.58 4.21 -7.65
C GLU A 7 -9.72 2.97 -6.77
N VAL A 8 -9.60 3.18 -5.46
CA VAL A 8 -10.02 2.17 -4.47
C VAL A 8 -11.51 2.36 -4.27
N TYR A 9 -12.33 1.44 -4.77
CA TYR A 9 -13.77 1.54 -4.58
C TYR A 9 -14.21 0.90 -3.25
N PRO A 10 -15.16 1.49 -2.52
CA PRO A 10 -15.60 0.99 -1.21
C PRO A 10 -16.22 -0.42 -1.24
N ASP A 11 -16.70 -0.86 -2.40
CA ASP A 11 -17.33 -2.16 -2.63
C ASP A 11 -16.33 -3.28 -2.97
N TRP A 12 -15.04 -2.96 -3.03
CA TRP A 12 -13.99 -3.96 -3.23
C TRP A 12 -13.98 -4.98 -2.09
N PRO A 13 -13.54 -6.22 -2.37
CA PRO A 13 -13.37 -7.23 -1.35
C PRO A 13 -12.55 -6.67 -0.19
N MET A 14 -13.06 -6.88 1.04
CA MET A 14 -12.42 -6.37 2.26
C MET A 14 -10.94 -6.74 2.35
N GLU A 15 -10.57 -7.93 1.88
CA GLU A 15 -9.19 -8.40 1.84
C GLU A 15 -8.30 -7.62 0.86
N THR A 16 -8.85 -7.16 -0.27
CA THR A 16 -8.17 -6.25 -1.20
C THR A 16 -7.96 -4.88 -0.56
N LEU A 17 -8.99 -4.34 0.12
CA LEU A 17 -8.89 -3.05 0.82
C LEU A 17 -7.82 -3.10 1.93
N LYS A 18 -7.73 -4.21 2.67
CA LYS A 18 -6.69 -4.43 3.69
C LYS A 18 -5.29 -4.47 3.07
N ALA A 19 -5.11 -5.19 1.96
CA ALA A 19 -3.82 -5.23 1.25
C ALA A 19 -3.39 -3.84 0.78
N GLN A 20 -4.33 -3.07 0.21
CA GLN A 20 -4.11 -1.68 -0.20
C GLN A 20 -3.72 -0.79 0.99
N ALA A 21 -4.42 -0.88 2.11
CA ALA A 21 -4.13 -0.09 3.31
C ALA A 21 -2.71 -0.36 3.84
N ILE A 22 -2.28 -1.62 3.88
CA ILE A 22 -0.93 -2.00 4.30
C ILE A 22 0.13 -1.49 3.32
N ALA A 23 -0.08 -1.65 2.00
CA ALA A 23 0.83 -1.19 0.97
C ALA A 23 0.98 0.34 0.99
N ALA A 24 -0.13 1.09 1.08
CA ALA A 24 -0.11 2.55 1.17
C ALA A 24 0.63 3.05 2.43
N ARG A 25 0.34 2.45 3.60
CA ARG A 25 1.00 2.81 4.86
C ARG A 25 2.50 2.55 4.83
N SER A 26 2.91 1.40 4.28
CA SER A 26 4.32 1.03 4.18
C SER A 26 5.07 1.97 3.25
N TYR A 27 4.46 2.34 2.12
CA TYR A 27 5.01 3.32 1.19
C TYR A 27 5.23 4.67 1.88
N ALA A 28 4.21 5.19 2.56
CA ALA A 28 4.28 6.47 3.26
C ALA A 28 5.39 6.49 4.33
N LEU A 29 5.47 5.46 5.17
CA LEU A 29 6.47 5.37 6.24
C LEU A 29 7.89 5.15 5.68
N ALA A 30 8.05 4.32 4.66
CA ALA A 30 9.36 4.14 4.03
C ALA A 30 9.90 5.46 3.46
N HIS A 31 9.04 6.31 2.90
CA HIS A 31 9.41 7.64 2.39
C HIS A 31 9.59 8.69 3.49
N MET A 32 9.15 8.43 4.72
CA MET A 32 9.39 9.29 5.88
C MET A 32 10.71 8.95 6.59
N PHE A 33 11.05 7.67 6.70
CA PHE A 33 12.17 7.19 7.53
C PHE A 33 13.45 6.83 6.77
N GLN A 34 13.42 6.79 5.43
CA GLN A 34 14.64 6.64 4.64
C GLN A 34 15.15 8.04 4.26
N PRO A 35 16.35 8.47 4.72
CA PRO A 35 16.90 9.76 4.31
C PRO A 35 17.02 9.77 2.79
N ALA A 36 16.55 10.86 2.18
CA ALA A 36 16.66 11.08 0.74
C ALA A 36 18.13 10.93 0.31
N SER A 37 18.45 9.82 -0.35
CA SER A 37 19.52 9.82 -1.34
C SER A 37 19.21 10.96 -2.32
N ARG A 38 20.21 11.76 -2.66
CA ARG A 38 20.26 13.08 -3.35
C ARG A 38 19.38 13.32 -4.61
N PHE A 39 18.45 12.45 -4.95
CA PHE A 39 17.60 12.56 -6.14
C PHE A 39 16.13 12.89 -5.86
N PHE A 40 15.72 13.03 -4.60
CA PHE A 40 14.33 13.31 -4.27
C PHE A 40 14.23 14.41 -3.22
N ASP A 41 14.36 15.65 -3.69
CA ASP A 41 13.89 16.82 -2.96
C ASP A 41 12.36 16.74 -2.92
N LEU A 42 11.80 16.50 -1.75
CA LEU A 42 10.38 16.67 -1.55
C LEU A 42 10.18 17.43 -0.25
N GLY A 43 9.74 18.67 -0.45
CA GLY A 43 9.54 19.70 0.54
C GLY A 43 8.53 19.35 1.63
N ASN A 44 8.53 20.28 2.58
CA ASN A 44 7.91 20.28 3.88
C ASN A 44 6.38 19.96 3.88
N ASP A 45 5.98 19.11 4.82
CA ASP A 45 4.75 19.21 5.63
C ASP A 45 3.34 18.80 5.13
N GLU A 46 3.16 18.20 3.96
CA GLU A 46 1.80 17.77 3.49
C GLU A 46 1.52 16.26 3.62
N ARG A 47 2.51 15.45 3.99
CA ARG A 47 2.45 13.98 3.78
C ARG A 47 1.61 13.20 4.80
N TRP A 48 1.43 13.72 6.01
CA TRP A 48 0.52 13.12 6.99
C TRP A 48 -0.95 13.27 6.59
N GLN A 49 -1.29 14.27 5.76
CA GLN A 49 -2.66 14.48 5.31
C GLN A 49 -3.15 13.41 4.34
N VAL A 50 -2.26 12.74 3.58
CA VAL A 50 -2.68 11.66 2.66
C VAL A 50 -3.16 10.42 3.43
N TYR A 51 -2.49 10.06 4.54
CA TYR A 51 -2.96 8.95 5.39
C TYR A 51 -4.26 9.30 6.12
N ARG A 52 -4.41 10.55 6.60
CA ARG A 52 -5.68 11.05 7.14
C ARG A 52 -6.78 11.14 6.08
N GLY A 53 -6.43 11.38 4.82
CA GLY A 53 -7.37 11.41 3.68
C GLY A 53 -8.06 10.06 3.43
N ILE A 54 -7.38 8.95 3.73
CA ILE A 54 -7.98 7.60 3.69
C ILE A 54 -8.97 7.40 4.86
N GLU A 55 -8.80 8.09 6.00
CA GLU A 55 -9.79 8.05 7.10
C GLU A 55 -11.09 8.76 6.72
N THR A 56 -11.08 9.69 5.76
CA THR A 56 -12.25 10.41 5.27
C THR A 56 -13.05 9.68 4.18
N GLU A 57 -12.58 8.53 3.69
CA GLU A 57 -13.33 7.72 2.73
C GLU A 57 -14.25 6.70 3.42
N TRP A 58 -15.33 6.34 2.73
CA TRP A 58 -16.43 5.44 3.09
C TRP A 58 -16.13 4.34 4.16
N ASN A 59 -17.16 3.98 4.92
CA ASN A 59 -17.09 3.08 6.10
C ASN A 59 -16.26 1.79 5.90
N THR A 60 -16.28 1.19 4.70
CA THR A 60 -15.53 -0.05 4.40
C THR A 60 -14.02 0.17 4.26
N THR A 61 -13.59 1.28 3.66
CA THR A 61 -12.15 1.66 3.59
C THR A 61 -11.61 1.93 4.99
N GLN A 62 -12.37 2.65 5.82
CA GLN A 62 -12.04 2.85 7.23
C GLN A 62 -11.94 1.52 8.00
N ALA A 63 -12.89 0.60 7.80
CA ALA A 63 -12.83 -0.71 8.44
C ALA A 63 -11.58 -1.50 8.05
N ALA A 64 -11.16 -1.46 6.78
CA ALA A 64 -9.92 -2.10 6.33
C ALA A 64 -8.66 -1.45 6.95
N VAL A 65 -8.61 -0.12 7.03
CA VAL A 65 -7.54 0.62 7.69
C VAL A 65 -7.45 0.26 9.17
N GLN A 66 -8.58 0.22 9.87
CA GLN A 66 -8.63 -0.12 11.29
C GLN A 66 -8.25 -1.59 11.53
N ALA A 67 -8.76 -2.51 10.72
CA ALA A 67 -8.42 -3.94 10.80
C ALA A 67 -6.93 -4.22 10.55
N THR A 68 -6.23 -3.31 9.86
CA THR A 68 -4.80 -3.41 9.56
C THR A 68 -3.98 -2.36 10.29
N ARG A 69 -4.52 -1.77 11.36
CA ARG A 69 -3.89 -0.64 12.05
C ARG A 69 -2.47 -1.00 12.49
N GLY A 70 -1.53 -0.17 12.05
CA GLY A 70 -0.10 -0.34 12.36
C GLY A 70 0.58 -1.49 11.63
N ILE A 71 -0.08 -2.23 10.74
CA ILE A 71 0.57 -3.28 9.95
C ILE A 71 1.30 -2.65 8.75
N VAL A 72 2.57 -3.02 8.58
CA VAL A 72 3.43 -2.58 7.47
C VAL A 72 4.20 -3.76 6.88
N LEU A 73 4.61 -3.62 5.62
CA LEU A 73 5.53 -4.52 4.92
C LEU A 73 6.96 -4.25 5.36
N THR A 74 7.68 -5.31 5.70
CA THR A 74 9.10 -5.25 6.08
C THR A 74 9.93 -6.24 5.29
N LYS A 75 11.20 -5.90 5.06
CA LYS A 75 12.19 -6.79 4.47
C LYS A 75 13.53 -6.55 5.15
N SER A 76 14.16 -7.61 5.64
CA SER A 76 15.43 -7.55 6.37
C SER A 76 15.42 -6.54 7.53
N GLY A 77 14.34 -6.50 8.29
CA GLY A 77 14.18 -5.61 9.45
C GLY A 77 13.89 -4.14 9.13
N ARG A 78 13.69 -3.77 7.85
CA ARG A 78 13.39 -2.39 7.42
C ARG A 78 12.01 -2.34 6.77
N ILE A 79 11.32 -1.20 6.88
CA ILE A 79 10.06 -0.98 6.15
C ILE A 79 10.36 -1.00 4.65
N MET A 80 9.65 -1.86 3.93
CA MET A 80 9.83 -2.04 2.49
C MET A 80 9.07 -0.94 1.74
N ILE A 81 9.69 -0.39 0.69
CA ILE A 81 8.98 0.48 -0.26
C ILE A 81 8.04 -0.40 -1.09
N SER A 82 6.74 -0.26 -0.85
CA SER A 82 5.67 -0.93 -1.56
C SER A 82 5.15 -0.05 -2.69
N MET A 83 5.72 -0.23 -3.88
CA MET A 83 5.15 0.38 -5.09
C MET A 83 3.79 -0.25 -5.39
N TYR A 84 2.82 0.57 -5.82
CA TYR A 84 1.53 0.11 -6.31
C TYR A 84 1.02 1.07 -7.40
N ALA A 85 0.20 0.56 -8.31
CA ALA A 85 -0.43 1.34 -9.38
C ALA A 85 -1.80 0.77 -9.75
N ALA A 86 -2.62 1.58 -10.44
CA ALA A 86 -3.98 1.23 -10.84
C ALA A 86 -4.07 -0.09 -11.60
N THR A 87 -3.21 -0.29 -12.60
CA THR A 87 -3.29 -1.44 -13.51
C THR A 87 -1.98 -2.20 -13.61
N ASP A 88 -2.08 -3.46 -14.05
CA ASP A 88 -0.95 -4.34 -14.31
C ASP A 88 0.00 -3.77 -15.38
N ASP A 89 -0.54 -3.08 -16.40
CA ASP A 89 0.28 -2.42 -17.43
C ASP A 89 1.16 -1.32 -16.84
N ILE A 90 0.65 -0.50 -15.91
CA ILE A 90 1.48 0.52 -15.24
C ILE A 90 2.57 -0.14 -14.40
N VAL A 91 2.24 -1.21 -13.66
CA VAL A 91 3.25 -1.95 -12.88
C VAL A 91 4.34 -2.51 -13.80
N ARG A 92 3.96 -3.09 -14.94
CA ARG A 92 4.91 -3.65 -15.92
C ARG A 92 5.78 -2.55 -16.53
N ASP A 93 5.16 -1.52 -17.05
CA ASP A 93 5.82 -0.55 -17.94
C ASP A 93 6.56 0.55 -17.16
N VAL A 94 6.08 0.92 -15.96
CA VAL A 94 6.67 1.98 -15.12
C VAL A 94 7.55 1.41 -14.01
N PHE A 95 7.11 0.33 -13.36
CA PHE A 95 7.85 -0.24 -12.21
C PHE A 95 8.72 -1.45 -12.58
N GLY A 96 8.76 -1.82 -13.86
CA GLY A 96 9.51 -2.96 -14.37
C GLY A 96 8.96 -4.28 -13.82
N GLY A 97 7.64 -4.38 -13.67
CA GLY A 97 6.94 -5.56 -13.15
C GLY A 97 7.01 -5.72 -11.63
N ARG A 98 7.42 -4.67 -10.89
CA ARG A 98 7.56 -4.73 -9.42
C ARG A 98 6.50 -3.90 -8.72
N GLY A 99 5.84 -4.49 -7.74
CA GLY A 99 4.81 -3.82 -6.94
C GLY A 99 3.41 -4.34 -7.24
N MET A 100 2.44 -3.77 -6.55
CA MET A 100 1.06 -4.26 -6.58
C MET A 100 0.23 -3.57 -7.65
N SER A 101 -0.43 -4.37 -8.49
CA SER A 101 -1.52 -3.89 -9.35
C SER A 101 -2.81 -3.84 -8.54
N GLN A 102 -3.52 -2.70 -8.55
CA GLN A 102 -4.80 -2.58 -7.86
C GLN A 102 -5.89 -3.42 -8.54
N THR A 103 -5.95 -3.44 -9.88
CA THR A 103 -6.86 -4.32 -10.63
C THR A 103 -6.57 -5.79 -10.37
N GLY A 104 -5.29 -6.18 -10.35
CA GLY A 104 -4.92 -7.57 -10.08
C GLY A 104 -5.21 -7.98 -8.62
N ALA A 105 -4.96 -7.10 -7.65
CA ALA A 105 -5.30 -7.33 -6.25
C ALA A 105 -6.82 -7.45 -6.03
N TYR A 106 -7.61 -6.67 -6.78
CA TYR A 106 -9.07 -6.78 -6.79
C TYR A 106 -9.53 -8.14 -7.32
N GLU A 107 -8.97 -8.60 -8.45
CA GLU A 107 -9.29 -9.92 -9.01
C GLU A 107 -8.89 -11.08 -8.09
N LEU A 108 -7.76 -10.98 -7.38
CA LEU A 108 -7.39 -11.95 -6.34
C LEU A 108 -8.39 -11.96 -5.18
N GLY A 109 -8.81 -10.78 -4.71
CA GLY A 109 -9.83 -10.67 -3.67
C GLY A 109 -11.17 -11.30 -4.08
N LYS A 110 -11.61 -11.08 -5.32
CA LYS A 110 -12.82 -11.73 -5.88
C LYS A 110 -12.70 -13.25 -5.94
N ARG A 111 -11.49 -13.78 -6.09
CA ARG A 111 -11.19 -15.22 -6.05
C ARG A 111 -11.09 -15.77 -4.63
N GLY A 112 -11.32 -14.95 -3.60
CA GLY A 112 -11.30 -15.35 -2.20
C GLY A 112 -9.92 -15.33 -1.56
N TYR A 113 -8.93 -14.69 -2.17
CA TYR A 113 -7.60 -14.54 -1.58
C TYR A 113 -7.68 -13.58 -0.40
N ASN A 114 -7.03 -13.94 0.71
CA ASN A 114 -6.88 -13.03 1.84
C ASN A 114 -5.75 -12.02 1.61
N TYR A 115 -5.69 -10.96 2.42
CA TYR A 115 -4.71 -9.89 2.23
C TYR A 115 -3.25 -10.38 2.34
N LEU A 116 -2.98 -11.44 3.12
CA LEU A 116 -1.64 -12.04 3.22
C LEU A 116 -1.22 -12.67 1.89
N GLN A 117 -2.12 -13.41 1.25
CA GLN A 117 -1.87 -14.03 -0.04
C GLN A 117 -1.70 -12.98 -1.14
N ILE A 118 -2.57 -11.96 -1.16
CA ILE A 118 -2.47 -10.84 -2.11
C ILE A 118 -1.11 -10.14 -1.98
N LEU A 119 -0.73 -9.74 -0.75
CA LEU A 119 0.56 -9.10 -0.51
C LEU A 119 1.74 -10.02 -0.85
N GLY A 120 1.63 -11.32 -0.55
CA GLY A 120 2.64 -12.32 -0.87
C GLY A 120 2.86 -12.50 -2.37
N THR A 121 1.82 -12.33 -3.19
CA THR A 121 1.92 -12.34 -4.66
C THR A 121 2.74 -11.17 -5.18
N TYR A 122 2.52 -9.96 -4.66
CA TYR A 122 3.14 -8.74 -5.19
C TYR A 122 4.46 -8.34 -4.54
N TYR A 123 4.70 -8.78 -3.30
CA TYR A 123 5.88 -8.43 -2.52
C TYR A 123 6.58 -9.69 -1.99
N PRO A 124 7.15 -10.53 -2.89
CA PRO A 124 7.77 -11.77 -2.49
C PRO A 124 8.96 -11.54 -1.54
N GLY A 125 8.97 -12.33 -0.45
CA GLY A 125 9.96 -12.21 0.62
C GLY A 125 9.78 -11.00 1.54
N ALA A 126 8.64 -10.29 1.45
CA ALA A 126 8.24 -9.34 2.48
C ALA A 126 7.60 -10.08 3.66
N GLY A 127 7.96 -9.65 4.87
CA GLY A 127 7.21 -9.97 6.08
C GLY A 127 6.20 -8.88 6.39
N LEU A 128 5.32 -9.15 7.36
CA LEU A 128 4.50 -8.12 8.00
C LEU A 128 5.04 -7.82 9.39
N SER A 129 4.98 -6.56 9.78
CA SER A 129 5.33 -6.13 11.13
C SER A 129 4.31 -5.11 11.62
N GLN A 130 4.05 -5.13 12.93
CA GLN A 130 3.17 -4.17 13.57
C GLN A 130 4.00 -3.05 14.19
N ILE A 131 3.83 -1.83 13.70
CA ILE A 131 4.39 -0.64 14.32
C ILE A 131 3.48 -0.20 15.47
N ARG A 132 4.06 -0.07 16.67
CA ARG A 132 3.36 0.53 17.81
C ARG A 132 3.43 2.05 17.65
N THR A 133 2.30 2.66 17.34
CA THR A 133 2.11 4.10 17.60
C THR A 133 1.76 4.21 19.08
N GLN A 134 2.62 4.88 19.85
CA GLN A 134 2.34 5.23 21.25
C GLN A 134 1.17 6.21 21.32
#